data_AF-A0A2V9Q1Z1-F1
#
_entry.id   AF-A0A2V9Q1Z1-F1
#
_cell.length_a   1.000
_cell.length_b   1.000
_cell.length_c   1.000
_cell.angle_alpha   90.00
_cell.angle_beta   90.00
_cell.angle_gamma   90.00
#
_symmetry.space_group_name_H-M   'P 1'
#
loop_
_entity.id
_entity.type
_entity.pdbx_description
1 polymer ?
#
loop_
_entity_poly.entity_id
_entity_poly.type
_entity_poly.pdbx_seq_one_letter_code
_entity_poly.pdbx_strand_id
1 'polypeptide(L)'
;MSVLRVKIGGTICFAGEDWWYHHPHSKNHILKRLALQNKVLFVNSLTMGLPSASNPDFFLKIRRKLRSHMRWLRKVPEGLYVLTPISVPLYGSRLGRVLNRWLLLAQLHLVMLFLHMRKPVVWVAIPTAADLI
;
A
#
# COMPACT_ATOMS: atom_id res chain seq x y z
N MET A 1 -35.75 -7.95 -0.22
CA MET A 1 -34.90 -6.98 0.53
C MET A 1 -33.77 -6.52 -0.37
N SER A 2 -33.95 -5.36 -0.99
CA SER A 2 -32.96 -4.75 -1.89
C SER A 2 -31.97 -3.96 -1.03
N VAL A 3 -30.85 -4.58 -0.66
CA VAL A 3 -29.76 -3.88 0.03
C VAL A 3 -29.21 -2.83 -0.94
N LEU A 4 -29.28 -1.55 -0.54
CA LEU A 4 -28.66 -0.42 -1.22
C LEU A 4 -27.19 -0.76 -1.54
N ARG A 5 -26.93 -1.18 -2.78
CA ARG A 5 -25.58 -1.43 -3.29
C ARG A 5 -24.93 -0.09 -3.55
N VAL A 6 -24.13 0.39 -2.60
CA VAL A 6 -23.13 1.41 -2.92
C VAL A 6 -22.15 0.74 -3.89
N LYS A 7 -22.28 1.00 -5.20
CA LYS A 7 -21.27 0.62 -6.20
C LYS A 7 -20.06 1.51 -5.96
N ILE A 8 -19.23 1.13 -4.99
CA ILE A 8 -17.97 1.81 -4.73
C ILE A 8 -17.05 1.46 -5.90
N GLY A 9 -16.39 2.44 -6.52
CA GLY A 9 -15.46 2.19 -7.63
C GLY A 9 -14.18 1.43 -7.24
N GLY A 10 -14.08 1.03 -5.97
CA GLY A 10 -12.98 0.31 -5.34
C GLY A 10 -12.73 0.82 -3.92
N THR A 11 -11.92 0.12 -3.15
CA THR A 11 -11.50 0.54 -1.81
C THR A 11 -9.98 0.45 -1.71
N ILE A 12 -9.34 1.54 -1.28
CA ILE A 12 -7.91 1.57 -0.96
C ILE A 12 -7.80 1.67 0.56
N CYS A 13 -7.08 0.76 1.21
CA CYS A 13 -6.97 0.73 2.67
C CYS A 13 -5.52 0.90 3.10
N PHE A 14 -5.25 1.95 3.88
CA PHE A 14 -4.00 2.17 4.61
C PHE A 14 -4.19 1.70 6.04
N ALA A 15 -3.99 0.39 6.26
CA ALA A 15 -4.31 -0.24 7.52
C ALA A 15 -3.28 0.05 8.64
N GLY A 16 -2.06 0.45 8.27
CA GLY A 16 -0.96 0.70 9.21
C GLY A 16 -0.22 -0.57 9.64
N GLU A 17 -0.42 -1.67 8.92
CA GLU A 17 0.12 -2.99 9.21
C GLU A 17 0.62 -3.69 7.93
N ASP A 18 1.33 -4.80 8.08
CA ASP A 18 1.82 -5.63 6.97
C ASP A 18 0.92 -6.86 6.78
N TRP A 19 0.32 -7.00 5.59
CA TRP A 19 -0.53 -8.14 5.23
C TRP A 19 0.17 -9.49 5.36
N TRP A 20 1.49 -9.54 5.15
CA TRP A 20 2.26 -10.78 5.20
C TRP A 20 2.54 -11.26 6.61
N TYR A 21 2.31 -10.41 7.61
CA TYR A 21 2.50 -10.76 9.00
C TYR A 21 1.35 -11.64 9.48
N HIS A 22 1.67 -12.72 10.21
CA HIS A 22 0.72 -13.79 10.56
C HIS A 22 -0.30 -13.43 11.65
N HIS A 23 -0.48 -12.14 11.98
CA HIS A 23 -1.47 -11.67 12.94
C HIS A 23 -2.64 -11.02 12.20
N PRO A 24 -3.70 -11.79 11.84
CA PRO A 24 -4.87 -11.22 11.20
C PRO A 24 -5.61 -10.29 12.16
N HIS A 25 -5.64 -9.00 11.83
CA HIS A 25 -6.40 -8.01 12.58
C HIS A 25 -7.86 -7.96 12.12
N SER A 26 -8.75 -7.37 12.93
CA SER A 26 -10.18 -7.21 12.63
C SER A 26 -10.45 -6.56 11.26
N LYS A 27 -9.59 -5.61 10.86
CA LYS A 27 -9.60 -4.97 9.54
C LYS A 27 -9.44 -5.97 8.40
N ASN A 28 -8.57 -6.98 8.56
CA ASN A 28 -8.33 -7.99 7.53
C ASN A 28 -9.61 -8.78 7.24
N HIS A 29 -10.39 -9.14 8.27
CA HIS A 29 -11.66 -9.83 8.07
C HIS A 29 -12.69 -8.98 7.31
N ILE A 30 -12.75 -7.67 7.59
CA ILE A 30 -13.65 -6.74 6.87
C ILE A 30 -13.22 -6.61 5.40
N LEU A 31 -11.93 -6.39 5.16
CA LEU A 31 -11.39 -6.22 3.81
C LEU A 31 -11.56 -7.48 2.95
N LYS A 32 -11.41 -8.66 3.54
CA LYS A 32 -11.70 -9.95 2.88
C LYS A 32 -13.16 -10.04 2.42
N ARG A 33 -14.11 -9.64 3.28
CA ARG A 33 -15.54 -9.62 2.90
C ARG A 33 -15.84 -8.57 1.83
N LEU A 34 -15.24 -7.39 1.92
CA LEU A 34 -15.38 -6.33 0.90
C LEU A 34 -14.83 -6.78 -0.45
N ALA A 35 -13.74 -7.54 -0.47
CA ALA A 35 -13.11 -8.05 -1.69
C ALA A 35 -14.00 -9.01 -2.50
N LEU A 36 -14.99 -9.64 -1.87
CA LEU A 36 -15.97 -10.50 -2.55
C LEU A 36 -16.89 -9.72 -3.49
N GLN A 37 -17.07 -8.41 -3.24
CA GLN A 37 -18.05 -7.58 -3.93
C GLN A 37 -17.42 -6.37 -4.64
N ASN A 38 -16.22 -5.95 -4.22
CA ASN A 38 -15.54 -4.77 -4.72
C ASN A 38 -14.04 -5.04 -4.91
N LYS A 39 -13.39 -4.24 -5.76
CA LYS A 39 -11.92 -4.23 -5.84
C LYS A 39 -11.37 -3.61 -4.58
N VAL A 40 -10.56 -4.36 -3.84
CA VAL A 40 -9.90 -3.89 -2.62
C VAL A 40 -8.40 -3.90 -2.84
N LEU A 41 -7.76 -2.77 -2.53
CA LEU A 41 -6.33 -2.58 -2.50
C LEU A 41 -5.91 -2.34 -1.05
N PHE A 42 -5.24 -3.30 -0.45
CA PHE A 42 -4.56 -3.17 0.83
C PHE A 42 -3.18 -2.57 0.60
N VAL A 43 -2.86 -1.48 1.27
CA VAL A 43 -1.54 -0.85 1.22
C VAL A 43 -0.81 -1.18 2.51
N ASN A 44 0.24 -2.00 2.40
CA ASN A 44 1.11 -2.32 3.54
C ASN A 44 1.67 -1.04 4.14
N SER A 45 1.79 -1.02 5.47
CA SER A 45 2.46 0.09 6.15
C SER A 45 3.90 0.25 5.66
N LEU A 46 4.28 1.51 5.48
CA LEU A 46 5.67 1.93 5.46
C LEU A 46 6.17 1.93 6.91
N THR A 47 6.28 0.77 7.54
CA THR A 47 6.80 0.69 8.91
C THR A 47 8.27 1.06 8.93
N MET A 48 8.60 2.02 9.80
CA MET A 48 9.90 2.68 9.93
C MET A 48 11.05 1.69 10.14
N GLY A 49 12.18 2.03 9.53
CA GLY A 49 13.49 1.50 9.91
C GLY A 49 14.24 0.87 8.75
N LEU A 50 15.19 1.61 8.16
CA LEU A 50 16.38 1.01 7.54
C LEU A 50 17.59 1.94 7.72
N PRO A 51 18.79 1.34 7.85
CA PRO A 51 19.97 1.92 8.49
C PRO A 51 20.66 2.97 7.60
N SER A 52 21.49 3.78 8.25
CA SER A 52 22.20 4.94 7.72
C SER A 52 22.80 4.75 6.32
N ALA A 53 22.65 5.77 5.47
CA ALA A 53 22.95 5.80 4.04
C ALA A 53 24.45 5.76 3.66
N SER A 54 25.34 5.42 4.58
CA SER A 54 26.80 5.53 4.41
C SER A 54 27.47 4.28 3.83
N ASN A 55 26.81 3.53 2.94
CA ASN A 55 27.34 2.24 2.46
C ASN A 55 27.46 2.20 0.92
N PRO A 56 28.65 1.99 0.33
CA PRO A 56 28.86 2.00 -1.12
C PRO A 56 28.09 0.91 -1.89
N ASP A 57 27.61 -0.14 -1.21
CA ASP A 57 26.74 -1.18 -1.78
C ASP A 57 25.25 -0.81 -1.84
N PHE A 58 24.90 0.45 -1.60
CA PHE A 58 23.53 0.95 -1.56
C PHE A 58 22.72 0.56 -2.81
N PHE A 59 23.28 0.81 -4.00
CA PHE A 59 22.62 0.52 -5.28
C PHE A 59 22.49 -0.99 -5.56
N LEU A 60 23.48 -1.80 -5.17
CA LEU A 60 23.41 -3.26 -5.33
C LEU A 60 22.39 -3.88 -4.36
N LYS A 61 22.35 -3.41 -3.11
CA LYS A 61 21.33 -3.81 -2.11
C LYS A 61 19.93 -3.35 -2.54
N ILE A 62 19.80 -2.19 -3.16
CA ILE A 62 18.57 -1.70 -3.80
C ILE A 62 18.17 -2.61 -4.94
N ARG A 63 19.06 -2.96 -5.88
CA ARG A 63 18.75 -3.89 -6.99
C ARG A 63 18.33 -5.28 -6.50
N ARG A 64 18.97 -5.79 -5.46
CA ARG A 64 18.64 -7.08 -4.85
C ARG A 64 17.31 -7.03 -4.09
N LYS A 65 17.00 -5.90 -3.42
CA LYS A 65 15.68 -5.60 -2.88
C LYS A 65 14.63 -5.46 -3.98
N LEU A 66 14.92 -4.79 -5.09
CA LEU A 66 14.02 -4.62 -6.26
C LEU A 66 13.61 -5.97 -6.84
N ARG A 67 14.49 -6.97 -6.83
CA ARG A 67 14.16 -8.35 -7.21
C ARG A 67 13.23 -9.04 -6.19
N SER A 68 13.30 -8.68 -4.91
CA SER A 68 12.35 -9.11 -3.86
C SER A 68 11.02 -8.32 -3.92
N HIS A 69 11.07 -7.07 -4.38
CA HIS A 69 9.91 -6.24 -4.73
C HIS A 69 9.15 -6.74 -5.97
N MET A 70 9.47 -7.91 -6.55
CA MET A 70 8.55 -8.61 -7.47
C MET A 70 7.23 -9.03 -6.81
N ARG A 71 7.08 -8.86 -5.49
CA ARG A 71 5.80 -8.92 -4.74
C ARG A 71 5.14 -7.54 -4.55
N TRP A 72 5.56 -6.53 -5.32
CA TRP A 72 5.11 -5.14 -5.21
C TRP A 72 3.58 -5.02 -5.22
N LEU A 73 2.91 -5.65 -6.18
CA LEU A 73 1.46 -5.77 -6.23
C LEU A 73 1.10 -7.24 -6.39
N ARG A 74 0.39 -7.81 -5.42
CA ARG A 74 -0.02 -9.22 -5.48
C ARG A 74 -1.51 -9.37 -5.18
N LYS A 75 -2.20 -10.12 -6.03
CA LYS A 75 -3.55 -10.61 -5.70
C LYS A 75 -3.40 -11.79 -4.74
N VAL A 76 -4.02 -11.71 -3.58
CA VAL A 76 -4.00 -12.79 -2.58
C VAL A 76 -5.23 -13.69 -2.75
N PRO A 77 -5.21 -14.94 -2.24
CA PRO A 77 -6.30 -15.89 -2.39
C PRO A 77 -7.65 -15.35 -1.91
N GLU A 78 -7.65 -14.42 -0.96
CA GLU A 78 -8.84 -13.79 -0.42
C GLU A 78 -9.49 -12.73 -1.34
N GLY A 79 -8.96 -12.54 -2.56
CA GLY A 79 -9.61 -11.77 -3.62
C GLY A 79 -9.21 -10.28 -3.68
N LEU A 80 -8.48 -9.77 -2.69
CA LEU A 80 -7.93 -8.41 -2.70
C LEU A 80 -6.51 -8.34 -3.28
N TYR A 81 -6.07 -7.12 -3.56
CA TYR A 81 -4.72 -6.79 -3.97
C TYR A 81 -3.95 -6.23 -2.78
N VAL A 82 -2.72 -6.68 -2.60
CA VAL A 82 -1.79 -6.17 -1.59
C VAL A 82 -0.68 -5.41 -2.31
N LEU A 83 -0.56 -4.12 -2.02
CA LEU A 83 0.51 -3.24 -2.44
C LEU A 83 1.54 -3.13 -1.32
N THR A 84 2.80 -3.45 -1.62
CA THR A 84 3.95 -3.17 -0.76
C THR A 84 4.70 -1.96 -1.32
N PRO A 85 4.47 -0.74 -0.80
CA PRO A 85 5.01 0.46 -1.41
C PRO A 85 6.55 0.49 -1.36
N ILE A 86 7.16 0.94 -2.45
CA ILE A 86 8.59 1.18 -2.54
C ILE A 86 8.87 2.60 -2.04
N SER A 87 9.86 2.73 -1.15
CA SER A 87 10.33 4.02 -0.62
C SER A 87 11.86 4.14 -0.70
N VAL A 88 12.33 5.38 -0.80
CA VAL A 88 13.75 5.74 -0.74
C VAL A 88 14.12 5.97 0.75
N PRO A 89 15.25 5.42 1.24
CA PRO A 89 15.65 5.53 2.64
C PRO A 89 16.28 6.90 2.98
N LEU A 90 15.60 7.99 2.62
CA LEU A 90 16.01 9.38 2.90
C LEU A 90 14.97 10.06 3.82
N TYR A 91 14.79 9.53 5.03
CA TYR A 91 13.73 10.01 5.93
C TYR A 91 14.11 11.27 6.74
N GLY A 92 15.42 11.50 6.92
CA GLY A 92 15.94 12.64 7.69
C GLY A 92 15.77 13.98 6.99
N SER A 93 15.77 14.01 5.66
CA SER A 93 15.65 15.26 4.88
C SER A 93 14.20 15.57 4.51
N ARG A 94 13.83 16.85 4.53
CA ARG A 94 12.51 17.32 4.08
C ARG A 94 12.26 16.93 2.62
N LEU A 95 13.28 17.02 1.78
CA LEU A 95 13.24 16.62 0.37
C LEU A 95 13.02 15.10 0.20
N GLY A 96 13.66 14.27 1.02
CA GLY A 96 13.45 12.83 0.96
C GLY A 96 12.06 12.39 1.41
N ARG A 97 11.46 13.08 2.40
CA ARG A 97 10.04 12.89 2.74
C ARG A 97 9.10 13.26 1.60
N VAL A 98 9.35 14.40 0.94
CA VAL A 98 8.57 14.83 -0.23
C VAL A 98 8.71 13.83 -1.38
N LEU A 99 9.93 13.37 -1.67
CA LEU A 99 10.18 12.36 -2.70
C LEU A 99 9.44 11.05 -2.41
N ASN A 100 9.47 10.57 -1.16
CA ASN A 100 8.75 9.37 -0.75
C ASN A 100 7.24 9.51 -0.90
N ARG A 101 6.69 10.69 -0.56
CA ARG A 101 5.27 10.99 -0.77
C ARG A 101 4.92 10.93 -2.26
N TRP A 102 5.70 11.61 -3.12
CA TRP A 102 5.49 11.57 -4.57
C TRP A 102 5.58 10.15 -5.14
N LEU A 103 6.58 9.38 -4.71
CA LEU A 103 6.77 8.00 -5.16
C LEU A 103 5.61 7.09 -4.74
N LEU A 104 5.07 7.27 -3.53
CA LEU A 104 3.89 6.54 -3.06
C LEU A 104 2.66 6.89 -3.91
N LEU A 105 2.40 8.18 -4.14
CA LEU A 105 1.27 8.64 -4.95
C LEU A 105 1.37 8.13 -6.40
N ALA A 106 2.55 8.17 -7.00
CA ALA A 106 2.78 7.64 -8.35
C ALA A 106 2.47 6.13 -8.43
N GLN A 107 2.93 5.35 -7.45
CA GLN A 107 2.62 3.92 -7.36
C GLN A 107 1.11 3.67 -7.22
N LEU A 108 0.43 4.43 -6.34
CA LEU A 108 -1.01 4.31 -6.14
C LEU A 108 -1.78 4.63 -7.43
N HIS A 109 -1.44 5.71 -8.13
CA HIS A 109 -2.08 6.06 -9.41
C HIS A 109 -1.89 4.97 -10.46
N LEU A 110 -0.69 4.40 -10.57
CA LEU A 110 -0.42 3.33 -11.53
C LEU A 110 -1.22 2.05 -11.20
N VAL A 111 -1.30 1.69 -9.92
CA VAL A 111 -2.11 0.55 -9.48
C VAL A 111 -3.60 0.81 -9.68
N MET A 112 -4.08 2.02 -9.37
CA MET A 112 -5.48 2.40 -9.61
C MET A 112 -5.84 2.30 -11.10
N LEU A 113 -4.93 2.73 -11.98
CA LEU A 113 -5.10 2.60 -13.43
C LEU A 113 -5.16 1.12 -13.84
N PHE A 114 -4.21 0.30 -13.38
CA PHE A 114 -4.15 -1.13 -13.67
C PHE A 114 -5.40 -1.88 -13.17
N LEU A 115 -5.84 -1.57 -11.96
CA LEU A 115 -7.03 -2.14 -11.35
C LEU A 115 -8.32 -1.49 -11.85
N HIS A 116 -8.28 -0.50 -12.74
CA HIS A 116 -9.45 0.23 -13.23
C HIS A 116 -10.33 0.76 -12.08
N MET A 117 -9.71 1.22 -10.99
CA MET A 117 -10.41 1.78 -9.83
C MET A 117 -10.73 3.25 -10.11
N ARG A 118 -12.00 3.55 -10.43
CA ARG A 118 -12.46 4.91 -10.68
C ARG A 118 -13.18 5.44 -9.43
N LYS A 119 -12.64 6.47 -8.77
CA LYS A 119 -13.15 7.04 -7.51
C LYS A 119 -13.21 6.00 -6.36
N PRO A 120 -12.07 5.45 -5.93
CA PRO A 120 -12.05 4.53 -4.81
C PRO A 120 -12.34 5.26 -3.49
N VAL A 121 -12.95 4.56 -2.53
CA VAL A 121 -13.00 5.02 -1.14
C VAL A 121 -11.63 4.76 -0.52
N VAL A 122 -11.03 5.80 0.05
CA VAL A 122 -9.78 5.70 0.79
C VAL A 122 -10.09 5.49 2.27
N TRP A 123 -9.79 4.31 2.78
CA TRP A 123 -9.84 3.99 4.20
C TRP A 123 -8.45 4.23 4.80
N VAL A 124 -8.33 5.31 5.57
CA VAL A 124 -7.14 5.58 6.37
C VAL A 124 -7.39 5.16 7.81
N ALA A 125 -6.64 4.17 8.30
CA ALA A 125 -6.76 3.69 9.67
C ALA A 125 -5.59 4.14 10.57
N ILE A 126 -4.68 4.96 10.03
CA ILE A 126 -3.55 5.57 10.75
C ILE A 126 -3.45 7.07 10.43
N PRO A 127 -3.17 7.95 11.40
CA PRO A 127 -3.13 9.39 11.18
C PRO A 127 -2.07 9.80 10.15
N THR A 128 -0.94 9.09 10.05
CA THR A 128 0.14 9.38 9.08
C THR A 128 -0.28 9.26 7.62
N ALA A 129 -1.34 8.51 7.31
CA ALA A 129 -1.88 8.42 5.96
C ALA A 129 -2.99 9.46 5.68
N ALA A 130 -3.45 10.19 6.70
CA ALA A 130 -4.42 11.28 6.50
C ALA A 130 -3.78 12.46 5.77
N ASP A 131 -2.48 12.71 5.96
CA ASP A 131 -1.74 13.78 5.28
C ASP A 131 -1.54 13.55 3.77
N LEU A 132 -1.91 12.36 3.26
CA LEU A 132 -1.77 11.98 1.85
C LEU A 132 -3.00 12.34 1.00
N ILE A 133 -4.16 12.55 1.62
CA ILE A 133 -5.45 12.81 0.96
C ILE A 133 -5.67 14.32 0.77
#